data_AF-A0A2I0I0V7-F1
#
_entry.id   AF-A0A2I0I0V7-F1
#
_cell.length_a   1.000
_cell.length_b   1.000
_cell.length_c   1.000
_cell.angle_alpha   90.00
_cell.angle_beta   90.00
_cell.angle_gamma   90.00
#
_symmetry.space_group_name_H-M   'P 1'
#
loop_
_entity.id
_entity.type
_entity.pdbx_description
1 polymer ?
#
loop_
_entity_poly.entity_id
_entity_poly.type
_entity_poly.pdbx_seq_one_letter_code
_entity_poly.pdbx_strand_id
1 'polypeptide(L)'
;MGNAKPVSSPLASHFKISSKQCPTCEKEKEEMKKVPYSSAVESLMYVMVCTRPDIAHSVGVVSRFLSNSGKEYWNEVKWILRYLRGTSKVCLHFGTGKPELVGHTDADMAGDIDSRKSTSGYLMTFAGGAIS
;
A
#
# COMPACT_ATOMS: atom_id res chain seq x y z
N MET A 1 16.76 7.13 1.63
CA MET A 1 15.46 7.81 1.85
C MET A 1 15.54 9.10 2.69
N GLY A 2 16.66 9.41 3.37
CA GLY A 2 16.75 10.55 4.31
C GLY A 2 16.45 11.95 3.77
N ASN A 3 16.40 12.17 2.44
CA ASN A 3 16.07 13.45 1.79
C ASN A 3 14.81 13.42 0.89
N ALA A 4 14.06 12.31 0.84
CA ALA A 4 12.80 12.22 0.08
C ALA A 4 11.67 13.13 0.60
N LYS A 5 11.08 13.99 -0.25
CA LYS A 5 9.98 14.88 0.14
C LYS A 5 8.76 14.09 0.66
N PRO A 6 8.29 14.30 1.90
CA PRO A 6 7.10 13.63 2.42
C PRO A 6 5.84 13.85 1.58
N VAL A 7 4.87 12.96 1.72
CA VAL A 7 3.53 13.06 1.11
C VAL A 7 2.48 12.72 2.17
N SER A 8 1.24 13.20 1.98
CA SER A 8 0.16 13.09 2.96
C SER A 8 -0.72 11.85 2.81
N SER A 9 -0.68 11.18 1.66
CA SER A 9 -1.48 9.97 1.37
C SER A 9 -0.58 8.82 0.92
N PRO A 10 -0.84 7.58 1.36
CA PRO A 10 -0.08 6.40 0.95
C PRO A 10 -0.33 6.00 -0.52
N LEU A 11 -1.48 6.37 -1.08
CA LEU A 11 -1.85 6.18 -2.49
C LEU A 11 -2.20 7.53 -3.10
N ALA A 12 -1.62 7.87 -4.26
CA ALA A 12 -1.98 9.11 -4.95
C ALA A 12 -3.06 8.86 -6.01
N SER A 13 -4.02 9.79 -6.14
CA SER A 13 -5.14 9.66 -7.08
C SER A 13 -4.74 9.59 -8.56
N HIS A 14 -3.54 10.06 -8.90
CA HIS A 14 -3.01 10.01 -10.26
C HIS A 14 -2.39 8.65 -10.62
N PHE A 15 -2.16 7.78 -9.63
CA PHE A 15 -1.65 6.44 -9.88
C PHE A 15 -2.80 5.49 -10.21
N LYS A 16 -3.06 5.35 -11.51
CA LYS A 16 -3.97 4.35 -12.05
C LYS A 16 -3.14 3.20 -12.61
N ILE A 17 -2.85 2.26 -11.73
CA ILE A 17 -1.99 1.13 -12.03
C ILE A 17 -2.78 0.08 -12.82
N SER A 18 -2.21 -0.40 -13.93
CA SER A 18 -2.79 -1.48 -14.75
C SER A 18 -1.67 -2.34 -15.33
N SER A 19 -1.95 -3.63 -15.50
CA SER A 19 -1.14 -4.65 -16.18
C SER A 19 -0.56 -4.20 -17.53
N LYS A 20 -1.17 -3.22 -18.20
CA LYS A 20 -0.64 -2.59 -19.42
C LYS A 20 0.69 -1.85 -19.22
N GLN A 21 1.03 -1.48 -17.99
CA GLN A 21 2.28 -0.80 -17.62
C GLN A 21 3.39 -1.78 -17.24
N CYS A 22 3.16 -3.09 -17.39
CA CYS A 22 4.19 -4.10 -17.25
C CYS A 22 5.26 -3.94 -18.34
N PRO A 23 6.54 -4.25 -18.04
CA PRO A 23 7.61 -4.29 -19.03
C PRO A 23 7.23 -5.19 -20.21
N THR A 24 7.35 -4.67 -21.43
CA THR A 24 7.05 -5.43 -22.65
C THR A 24 8.30 -5.84 -23.42
N CYS A 25 9.39 -5.09 -23.28
CA CYS A 25 10.67 -5.38 -23.94
C CYS A 25 11.73 -5.91 -22.96
N GLU A 26 12.68 -6.70 -23.49
CA GLU A 26 13.75 -7.29 -22.67
C GLU A 26 14.65 -6.23 -22.00
N LYS A 27 14.83 -5.07 -22.64
CA LYS A 27 15.59 -3.97 -22.06
C LYS A 27 14.95 -3.45 -20.77
N GLU A 28 13.63 -3.22 -20.77
CA GLU A 28 12.90 -2.79 -19.57
C GLU A 28 12.91 -3.85 -18.48
N LYS A 29 12.76 -5.13 -18.85
CA LYS A 29 12.85 -6.23 -17.88
C LYS A 29 14.22 -6.28 -17.22
N GLU A 30 15.29 -6.11 -17.98
CA GLU A 30 16.67 -6.11 -17.46
C GLU A 30 16.95 -4.90 -16.56
N GLU A 31 16.37 -3.73 -16.87
CA GLU A 31 16.40 -2.57 -15.97
C GLU A 31 15.66 -2.84 -14.66
N MET A 32 14.48 -3.48 -14.73
CA MET A 32 13.66 -3.79 -13.56
C MET A 32 14.24 -4.90 -12.68
N LYS A 33 15.05 -5.83 -13.22
CA LYS A 33 15.78 -6.83 -12.41
C LYS A 33 16.70 -6.21 -11.36
N LYS A 34 17.20 -4.99 -11.61
CA LYS A 34 18.07 -4.26 -10.66
C LYS A 34 17.28 -3.57 -9.54
N VAL A 35 15.96 -3.51 -9.68
CA VAL A 35 15.06 -2.87 -8.72
C VAL A 35 14.60 -3.91 -7.70
N PRO A 36 14.78 -3.69 -6.39
CA PRO A 36 14.37 -4.64 -5.36
C PRO A 36 12.87 -4.55 -5.07
N TYR A 37 12.03 -4.76 -6.09
CA TYR A 37 10.59 -4.58 -5.98
C TYR A 37 9.94 -5.55 -4.99
N SER A 38 10.14 -6.86 -5.17
CA SER A 38 9.53 -7.89 -4.31
C SER A 38 9.91 -7.70 -2.84
N SER A 39 11.22 -7.55 -2.58
CA SER A 39 11.75 -7.34 -1.23
C SER A 39 11.18 -6.09 -0.56
N ALA A 40 11.03 -4.99 -1.31
CA ALA A 40 10.42 -3.77 -0.79
C ALA A 40 8.94 -3.95 -0.46
N VAL A 41 8.17 -4.60 -1.35
CA VAL A 41 6.74 -4.86 -1.13
C VAL A 41 6.53 -5.82 0.04
N GLU A 42 7.31 -6.89 0.16
CA GLU A 42 7.28 -7.80 1.31
C GLU A 42 7.58 -7.09 2.63
N SER A 43 8.58 -6.20 2.63
CA SER A 43 8.89 -5.37 3.80
C SER A 43 7.72 -4.44 4.16
N LEU A 44 7.02 -3.88 3.16
CA LEU A 44 5.83 -3.06 3.37
C LEU A 44 4.64 -3.89 3.88
N MET A 45 4.50 -5.16 3.47
CA MET A 45 3.50 -6.06 4.03
C MET A 45 3.74 -6.31 5.53
N TYR A 46 5.00 -6.47 5.95
CA TYR A 46 5.30 -6.57 7.37
C TYR A 46 4.88 -5.29 8.12
N VAL A 47 5.23 -4.12 7.57
CA VAL A 47 4.87 -2.82 8.16
C VAL A 47 3.36 -2.65 8.26
N MET A 48 2.60 -3.02 7.23
CA MET A 48 1.13 -2.87 7.21
C MET A 48 0.44 -3.74 8.28
N VAL A 49 0.93 -4.96 8.50
CA VAL A 49 0.36 -5.90 9.46
C VAL A 49 0.72 -5.50 10.90
N CYS A 50 1.98 -5.12 11.13
CA CYS A 50 2.46 -4.95 12.50
C CYS A 50 2.25 -3.54 13.09
N THR A 51 2.32 -2.49 12.28
CA THR A 51 2.41 -1.11 12.82
C THR A 51 1.64 -0.05 12.06
N ARG A 52 1.33 -0.28 10.77
CA ARG A 52 0.77 0.73 9.87
C ARG A 52 -0.39 0.17 9.03
N PRO A 53 -1.52 -0.19 9.64
CA PRO A 53 -2.68 -0.71 8.91
C PRO A 53 -3.22 0.28 7.87
N ASP A 54 -2.94 1.58 8.04
CA ASP A 54 -3.30 2.66 7.13
C ASP A 54 -2.68 2.55 5.72
N ILE A 55 -1.59 1.78 5.53
CA ILE A 55 -1.02 1.54 4.20
C ILE A 55 -1.57 0.28 3.51
N ALA A 56 -2.41 -0.52 4.18
CA ALA A 56 -2.81 -1.84 3.72
C ALA A 56 -3.42 -1.84 2.31
N HIS A 57 -4.31 -0.87 2.02
CA HIS A 57 -4.89 -0.73 0.68
C HIS A 57 -3.81 -0.47 -0.39
N SER A 58 -2.88 0.44 -0.12
CA SER A 58 -1.81 0.80 -1.09
C SER A 58 -0.87 -0.38 -1.35
N VAL A 59 -0.51 -1.11 -0.28
CA VAL A 59 0.30 -2.34 -0.38
C VAL A 59 -0.44 -3.43 -1.15
N GLY A 60 -1.75 -3.57 -0.93
CA GLY A 60 -2.61 -4.51 -1.67
C GLY A 60 -2.74 -4.21 -3.17
N VAL A 61 -2.58 -2.96 -3.58
CA VAL A 61 -2.54 -2.59 -5.02
C VAL A 61 -1.20 -3.00 -5.63
N VAL A 62 -0.07 -2.64 -5.00
CA VAL A 62 1.27 -2.93 -5.55
C VAL A 62 1.65 -4.42 -5.49
N SER A 63 1.09 -5.18 -4.55
CA SER A 63 1.35 -6.62 -4.42
C SER A 63 0.84 -7.45 -5.61
N ARG A 64 -0.11 -6.92 -6.39
CA ARG A 64 -0.65 -7.59 -7.59
C ARG A 64 0.40 -7.79 -8.68
N PHE A 65 1.47 -7.01 -8.66
CA PHE A 65 2.49 -6.98 -9.72
C PHE A 65 3.86 -7.49 -9.27
N LEU A 66 3.91 -8.35 -8.24
CA LEU A 66 5.15 -8.93 -7.71
C LEU A 66 5.96 -9.72 -8.76
N SER A 67 5.27 -10.45 -9.64
CA SER A 67 5.91 -11.31 -10.64
C SER A 67 6.45 -10.55 -11.86
N ASN A 68 5.87 -9.40 -12.20
CA ASN A 68 6.26 -8.60 -13.34
C ASN A 68 6.19 -7.11 -13.01
N SER A 69 7.21 -6.62 -12.30
CA SER A 69 7.25 -5.24 -11.83
C SER A 69 7.66 -4.28 -12.94
N GLY A 70 6.82 -3.28 -13.24
CA GLY A 70 7.13 -2.14 -14.10
C GLY A 70 7.66 -0.93 -13.35
N LYS A 71 8.21 0.04 -14.10
CA LYS A 71 8.78 1.28 -13.55
C LYS A 71 7.74 2.13 -12.84
N GLU A 72 6.51 2.16 -13.34
CA GLU A 72 5.39 2.88 -12.71
C GLU A 72 5.04 2.27 -11.35
N TYR A 73 5.01 0.95 -11.23
CA TYR A 73 4.73 0.28 -9.95
C TYR A 73 5.82 0.59 -8.92
N TRP A 74 7.08 0.70 -9.36
CA TRP A 74 8.17 1.11 -8.48
C TRP A 74 8.04 2.56 -7.98
N ASN A 75 7.47 3.45 -8.80
CA ASN A 75 7.17 4.82 -8.36
C ASN A 75 6.10 4.82 -7.26
N GLU A 76 5.12 3.92 -7.32
CA GLU A 76 4.14 3.72 -6.25
C GLU A 76 4.79 3.28 -4.94
N VAL A 77 5.67 2.28 -5.01
CA VAL A 77 6.38 1.78 -3.82
C VAL A 77 7.21 2.90 -3.19
N LYS A 78 7.89 3.72 -4.01
CA LYS A 78 8.58 4.93 -3.52
C LYS A 78 7.62 5.93 -2.89
N TRP A 79 6.40 6.08 -3.42
CA TRP A 79 5.38 6.97 -2.87
C TRP A 79 4.95 6.52 -1.47
N ILE A 80 4.68 5.22 -1.28
CA ILE A 80 4.37 4.64 0.04
C ILE A 80 5.54 4.91 1.02
N LEU A 81 6.79 4.71 0.58
CA LEU A 81 7.95 4.97 1.42
C LEU A 81 8.12 6.47 1.77
N ARG A 82 7.74 7.38 0.87
CA ARG A 82 7.69 8.84 1.16
C ARG A 82 6.63 9.18 2.18
N TYR A 83 5.48 8.51 2.12
CA TYR A 83 4.40 8.65 3.09
C TYR A 83 4.87 8.17 4.48
N LEU A 84 5.41 6.96 4.56
CA LEU A 84 5.97 6.39 5.79
C LEU A 84 7.03 7.28 6.42
N ARG A 85 7.87 7.92 5.61
CA ARG A 85 8.82 8.92 6.12
C ARG A 85 8.11 10.09 6.79
N GLY A 86 7.11 10.66 6.12
CA GLY A 86 6.34 11.81 6.61
C GLY A 86 5.60 11.54 7.91
N THR A 87 5.16 10.29 8.11
CA THR A 87 4.40 9.87 9.27
C THR A 87 5.19 8.97 10.22
N SER A 88 6.52 9.01 10.15
CA SER A 88 7.41 8.16 10.96
C SER A 88 7.27 8.39 12.48
N LYS A 89 6.75 9.55 12.89
CA LYS A 89 6.47 9.90 14.28
C LYS A 89 5.02 9.66 14.70
N VAL A 90 4.17 9.20 13.78
CA VAL A 90 2.76 8.91 14.06
C VAL A 90 2.66 7.48 14.58
N CYS A 91 1.86 7.26 15.61
CA CYS A 91 1.58 5.94 16.18
C CYS A 91 0.08 5.73 16.29
N LEU A 92 -0.33 4.46 16.35
CA LEU A 92 -1.68 4.10 16.75
C LEU A 92 -1.87 4.48 18.22
N HIS A 93 -2.96 5.18 18.51
CA HIS A 93 -3.34 5.54 19.86
C HIS A 93 -4.67 4.84 20.17
N PHE A 94 -4.66 3.97 21.19
CA PHE A 94 -5.91 3.45 21.72
C PHE A 94 -6.68 4.59 22.35
N GLY A 95 -7.95 4.75 21.98
CA GLY A 95 -8.79 5.76 22.60
C GLY A 95 -9.05 5.45 24.08
N THR A 96 -9.55 6.45 24.80
CA THR A 96 -10.05 6.30 26.17
C THR A 96 -11.53 5.91 26.20
N GLY A 97 -12.05 5.42 25.07
CA GLY A 97 -13.44 5.02 24.92
C GLY A 97 -13.79 3.80 25.75
N LYS A 98 -15.09 3.48 25.82
CA LYS A 98 -15.55 2.22 26.40
C LYS A 98 -14.91 1.03 25.65
N PRO A 99 -14.63 -0.10 26.33
CA PRO A 99 -14.06 -1.31 25.72
C PRO A 99 -15.09 -2.02 24.82
N GLU A 100 -15.56 -1.32 23.79
CA GLU A 100 -16.49 -1.81 22.79
C GLU A 100 -15.72 -2.19 21.54
N LEU A 101 -16.02 -3.38 21.02
CA LEU A 101 -15.51 -3.86 19.74
C LEU A 101 -16.45 -3.37 18.63
N VAL A 102 -15.94 -2.50 17.76
CA VAL A 102 -16.69 -1.95 16.62
C VAL A 102 -16.04 -2.40 15.33
N GLY A 103 -16.82 -3.08 14.48
CA GLY A 103 -16.40 -3.51 13.16
C GLY A 103 -17.01 -2.63 12.06
N HIS A 104 -16.18 -2.18 11.14
CA HIS A 104 -16.58 -1.54 9.89
C HIS A 104 -16.23 -2.47 8.74
N THR A 105 -17.07 -2.50 7.71
CA THR A 105 -16.84 -3.24 6.47
C THR A 105 -17.19 -2.36 5.30
N ASP A 106 -16.40 -2.44 4.24
CA ASP A 106 -16.61 -1.73 2.99
C ASP A 106 -16.24 -2.64 1.81
N ALA A 107 -16.83 -2.37 0.66
CA ALA A 107 -16.51 -3.09 -0.56
C ALA A 107 -16.50 -2.12 -1.74
N ASP A 108 -15.36 -2.06 -2.43
CA ASP A 108 -15.20 -1.31 -3.66
C ASP A 108 -15.35 -2.24 -4.87
N MET A 109 -16.33 -1.95 -5.74
CA MET A 109 -16.58 -2.69 -6.97
C MET A 109 -15.89 -2.01 -8.16
N ALA A 110 -15.23 -2.80 -9.00
CA ALA A 110 -14.58 -2.33 -10.23
C ALA A 110 -13.42 -1.33 -10.05
N GLY A 111 -12.93 -1.12 -8.83
CA GLY A 111 -11.70 -0.36 -8.54
C GLY A 111 -10.44 -1.00 -9.11
N ASP A 112 -10.43 -2.32 -9.30
CA ASP A 112 -9.41 -2.98 -10.11
C ASP A 112 -9.67 -2.74 -11.60
N ILE A 113 -8.80 -1.95 -12.24
CA ILE A 113 -8.87 -1.62 -13.66
C ILE A 113 -8.69 -2.86 -14.55
N ASP A 114 -7.87 -3.82 -14.11
CA ASP A 114 -7.51 -4.98 -14.91
C ASP A 114 -8.57 -6.08 -14.82
N SER A 115 -8.87 -6.53 -13.59
CA SER A 115 -9.73 -7.70 -13.40
C SER A 115 -11.18 -7.36 -13.07
N ARG A 116 -11.48 -6.09 -12.75
CA ARG A 116 -12.79 -5.62 -12.26
C ARG A 116 -13.30 -6.35 -11.02
N LYS A 117 -12.44 -7.13 -10.35
CA LYS A 117 -12.78 -7.80 -9.10
C LYS A 117 -13.00 -6.76 -8.00
N SER A 118 -14.01 -7.03 -7.17
CA SER A 118 -14.26 -6.22 -5.99
C SER A 118 -13.16 -6.41 -4.96
N THR A 119 -12.82 -5.33 -4.25
CA THR A 119 -11.93 -5.35 -3.10
C THR A 119 -12.77 -5.08 -1.86
N SER A 120 -12.84 -6.05 -0.94
CA SER A 120 -13.49 -5.87 0.35
C SER A 120 -12.46 -5.55 1.42
N GLY A 121 -12.80 -4.61 2.30
CA GLY A 121 -11.98 -4.21 3.44
C GLY A 121 -12.79 -4.26 4.73
N TYR A 122 -12.12 -4.51 5.84
CA TYR A 122 -12.70 -4.40 7.17
C TYR A 122 -11.76 -3.65 8.10
N LEU A 123 -12.32 -2.96 9.08
CA LEU A 123 -11.59 -2.29 10.15
C LEU A 123 -12.27 -2.63 11.47
N MET A 124 -11.53 -3.26 12.37
CA MET A 124 -11.97 -3.49 13.74
C MET A 124 -11.32 -2.46 14.66
N THR A 125 -12.11 -1.87 15.54
CA THR A 125 -11.62 -0.96 16.58
C THR A 125 -12.06 -1.45 17.95
N PHE A 126 -11.20 -1.28 18.94
CA PHE A 126 -11.48 -1.56 20.35
C PHE A 126 -11.09 -0.36 21.19
N ALA A 127 -11.99 0.12 22.03
CA ALA A 127 -11.83 1.38 22.77
C ALA A 127 -11.47 2.57 21.86
N GLY A 128 -11.91 2.56 20.60
CA GLY A 128 -11.60 3.58 19.59
C GLY A 128 -10.21 3.47 18.94
N GLY A 129 -9.38 2.50 19.34
CA GLY A 129 -8.12 2.18 18.64
C GLY A 129 -8.30 1.06 17.63
N ALA A 130 -7.65 1.15 16.47
CA ALA A 130 -7.66 0.07 15.48
C ALA A 130 -6.91 -1.17 16.00
N ILE A 131 -7.50 -2.35 15.78
CA ILE A 131 -6.91 -3.66 16.09
C ILE A 131 -6.91 -4.55 14.85
N SER A 132 -5.94 -5.47 14.80
CA SER A 132 -5.78 -6.48 13.76
C SER A 132 -5.74 -7.87 14.36
#